data_AF-A0A4Q3RHS5-F1
#
_entry.id   AF-A0A4Q3RHS5-F1
#
_cell.length_a   1.000
_cell.length_b   1.000
_cell.length_c   1.000
_cell.angle_alpha   90.00
_cell.angle_beta   90.00
_cell.angle_gamma   90.00
#
_symmetry.space_group_name_H-M   'P 1'
#
loop_
_entity.id
_entity.type
_entity.pdbx_description
1 polymer ?
#
loop_
_entity_poly.entity_id
_entity_poly.type
_entity_poly.pdbx_seq_one_letter_code
_entity_poly.pdbx_strand_id
1 'polypeptide(L)'
;MKNSFAFALLSLALLAYPVKAQAPYMVKDIWQGYQASVTMQGELLFAELGGAAYFVADDGTTGRELWKTDGSAAGTLLVTDVISGAI
;
A
#
# COMPACT_ATOMS: atom_id res chain seq x y z
N MET A 1 18.92 24.00 34.43
CA MET A 1 19.78 22.82 34.15
C MET A 1 19.11 21.46 34.42
N LYS A 2 17.88 21.38 34.97
CA LYS A 2 17.28 20.09 35.37
C LYS A 2 16.37 19.41 34.32
N ASN A 3 15.98 20.11 33.25
CA ASN A 3 15.06 19.56 32.24
C ASN A 3 15.75 18.97 30.98
N SER A 4 17.09 19.03 30.91
CA SER A 4 17.83 18.58 29.73
C SER A 4 18.11 17.07 29.71
N PHE A 5 18.05 16.40 30.87
CA PHE A 5 18.32 14.97 30.98
C PHE A 5 17.14 14.09 30.51
N ALA A 6 15.90 14.57 30.67
CA ALA A 6 14.70 13.83 30.27
C ALA A 6 14.58 13.70 28.74
N PHE A 7 14.98 14.74 27.99
CA PHE A 7 14.97 14.71 26.52
C PHE A 7 15.99 13.75 25.94
N ALA A 8 17.21 13.71 26.49
CA ALA A 8 18.28 12.84 26.01
C ALA A 8 17.95 11.34 26.20
N LEU A 9 17.28 11.00 27.30
CA LEU A 9 16.84 9.62 27.58
C LEU A 9 15.68 9.17 26.68
N LEU A 10 14.72 10.06 26.40
CA LEU A 10 13.60 9.76 25.49
C LEU A 10 14.10 9.55 24.04
N SER A 11 15.06 10.35 23.60
CA SER A 11 15.69 10.19 22.28
C SER A 11 16.56 8.94 22.18
N LEU A 12 17.26 8.55 23.25
CA LEU A 12 18.06 7.33 23.27
C LEU A 12 17.18 6.06 23.31
N ALA A 13 16.03 6.13 23.99
CA ALA A 13 15.03 5.06 23.93
C ALA A 13 14.47 4.92 22.52
N LEU A 14 14.11 6.02 21.84
CA LEU A 14 13.63 6.01 20.45
C LEU A 14 14.61 5.32 19.47
N LEU A 15 15.92 5.53 19.66
CA LEU A 15 16.97 4.94 18.82
C LEU A 15 17.21 3.43 19.08
N ALA A 16 16.76 2.90 20.23
CA ALA A 16 16.95 1.51 20.62
C ALA A 16 15.73 0.62 20.34
N TYR A 17 14.60 1.18 19.88
CA TYR A 17 13.46 0.36 19.47
C TYR A 17 13.78 -0.33 18.14
N PRO A 18 13.79 -1.68 18.08
CA PRO A 18 13.85 -2.34 16.80
C PRO A 18 12.57 -1.96 16.04
N VAL A 19 12.73 -1.19 14.96
CA VAL A 19 11.62 -0.95 14.01
C VAL A 19 11.38 -2.28 13.31
N LYS A 20 10.56 -3.13 13.93
CA LYS A 20 10.07 -4.32 13.27
C LYS A 20 9.09 -3.87 12.20
N ALA A 21 9.30 -4.27 10.95
CA ALA A 21 8.29 -4.08 9.93
C ALA A 21 6.95 -4.61 10.44
N GLN A 22 5.88 -3.86 10.21
CA GLN A 22 4.54 -4.32 10.54
C GLN A 22 4.28 -5.64 9.79
N ALA A 23 3.66 -6.60 10.47
CA ALA A 23 3.24 -7.83 9.81
C ALA A 23 2.35 -7.46 8.61
N PRO A 24 2.54 -8.09 7.44
CA PRO A 24 1.71 -7.80 6.29
C PRO A 24 0.25 -8.08 6.64
N TYR A 25 -0.63 -7.19 6.22
CA TYR A 25 -2.08 -7.34 6.34
C TYR A 25 -2.75 -7.06 5.01
N MET A 26 -3.93 -7.63 4.80
CA MET A 26 -4.70 -7.38 3.60
C MET A 26 -5.24 -5.95 3.64
N VAL A 27 -4.80 -5.13 2.70
CA VAL A 27 -5.35 -3.78 2.53
C VAL A 27 -6.74 -3.86 1.91
N LYS A 28 -6.92 -4.63 0.84
CA LYS A 28 -8.21 -4.85 0.19
C LYS A 28 -8.15 -6.08 -0.74
N ASP A 29 -9.25 -6.80 -0.82
CA ASP A 29 -9.47 -7.76 -1.90
C ASP A 29 -10.09 -7.03 -3.11
N ILE A 30 -9.37 -7.00 -4.22
CA ILE A 30 -9.76 -6.25 -5.42
C ILE A 30 -10.60 -7.12 -6.37
N TRP A 31 -10.27 -8.41 -6.51
CA TRP A 31 -11.05 -9.37 -7.31
C TRP A 31 -11.58 -10.48 -6.41
N GLN A 32 -12.89 -10.45 -6.13
CA GLN A 32 -13.51 -11.48 -5.31
C GLN A 32 -13.54 -12.84 -6.04
N GLY A 33 -12.83 -13.85 -5.52
CA GLY A 33 -12.92 -15.23 -6.01
C GLY A 33 -11.61 -16.04 -5.94
N TYR A 34 -11.62 -17.24 -6.52
CA TYR A 34 -10.45 -18.15 -6.57
C TYR A 34 -9.42 -17.77 -7.65
N GLN A 35 -9.64 -16.68 -8.40
CA GLN A 35 -8.71 -16.21 -9.42
C GLN A 35 -7.88 -15.08 -8.82
N ALA A 36 -6.57 -15.28 -8.72
CA ALA A 36 -5.68 -14.22 -8.27
C ALA A 36 -5.79 -13.01 -9.22
N SER A 37 -5.92 -11.80 -8.66
CA SER A 37 -5.80 -10.50 -9.37
C SER A 37 -4.49 -10.34 -10.16
N VAL A 38 -3.54 -11.27 -9.99
CA VAL A 38 -2.21 -11.24 -10.61
C VAL A 38 -2.06 -12.44 -11.55
N THR A 39 -2.86 -12.50 -12.61
CA THR A 39 -2.47 -13.32 -13.75
C THR A 39 -1.82 -12.42 -14.79
N MET A 40 -0.49 -12.39 -14.82
CA MET A 40 0.33 -12.22 -16.03
C MET A 40 1.79 -12.47 -15.67
N GLN A 41 2.51 -13.20 -16.53
CA GLN A 41 3.96 -13.21 -16.54
C GLN A 41 4.47 -11.80 -16.90
N GLY A 42 4.74 -10.98 -15.90
CA GLY A 42 5.26 -9.63 -16.07
C GLY A 42 5.61 -9.03 -14.72
N GLU A 43 6.64 -8.20 -14.67
CA GLU A 43 7.06 -7.56 -13.42
C GLU A 43 5.87 -6.87 -12.74
N LEU A 44 5.73 -7.09 -11.44
CA LEU A 44 4.78 -6.35 -10.61
C LEU A 44 5.17 -4.87 -10.66
N LEU A 45 4.55 -4.12 -11.57
CA LEU A 45 4.77 -2.68 -11.68
C LEU A 45 4.04 -2.00 -10.51
N PHE A 46 4.83 -1.52 -9.57
CA PHE A 46 4.36 -0.61 -8.53
C PHE A 46 5.25 0.63 -8.48
N ALA A 47 4.65 1.78 -8.19
CA ALA A 47 5.36 3.05 -8.02
C ALA A 47 4.88 3.73 -6.75
N GLU A 48 5.80 4.28 -5.96
CA GLU A 48 5.46 5.13 -4.83
C GLU A 48 5.53 6.61 -5.23
N LEU A 49 4.48 7.36 -4.92
CA LEU A 49 4.42 8.79 -5.16
C LEU A 49 3.56 9.47 -4.08
N GLY A 50 4.13 10.44 -3.38
CA GLY A 50 3.39 11.28 -2.44
C GLY A 50 2.76 10.54 -1.25
N GLY A 51 3.37 9.44 -0.80
CA GLY A 51 2.86 8.64 0.33
C GLY A 51 1.78 7.62 -0.06
N ALA A 52 1.55 7.40 -1.36
CA ALA A 52 0.70 6.33 -1.86
C ALA A 52 1.48 5.40 -2.80
N ALA A 53 1.08 4.13 -2.84
CA ALA A 53 1.55 3.16 -3.81
C ALA A 53 0.53 3.04 -4.95
N TYR A 54 1.01 3.02 -6.18
CA TYR A 54 0.24 2.86 -7.40
C TYR A 54 0.61 1.53 -8.06
N PHE A 55 -0.38 0.79 -8.53
CA PHE A 55 -0.17 -0.53 -9.12
C PHE A 55 -1.32 -0.89 -10.06
N VAL A 56 -1.10 -1.93 -10.87
CA VAL A 56 -2.10 -2.46 -11.79
C VAL A 56 -2.84 -3.62 -11.15
N ALA A 57 -4.17 -3.59 -11.18
CA ALA A 57 -5.01 -4.69 -10.69
C ALA A 57 -6.27 -4.81 -11.54
N ASP A 58 -6.88 -6.00 -11.51
CA ASP A 58 -8.13 -6.33 -12.19
C ASP A 58 -9.18 -6.59 -11.11
N ASP A 59 -10.35 -5.96 -11.18
CA ASP A 59 -11.45 -6.17 -10.22
C ASP A 59 -12.55 -7.11 -10.74
N GLY A 60 -12.38 -7.66 -11.94
CA GLY A 60 -13.34 -8.53 -12.60
C GLY A 60 -14.61 -7.83 -13.09
N THR A 61 -14.71 -6.49 -12.99
CA THR A 61 -15.85 -5.69 -13.45
C THR A 61 -15.44 -4.63 -14.47
N THR A 62 -14.33 -3.95 -14.21
CA THR A 62 -13.73 -2.91 -15.05
C THR A 62 -12.45 -3.39 -15.71
N GLY A 63 -12.13 -4.68 -15.59
CA GLY A 63 -10.89 -5.25 -16.09
C GLY A 63 -9.65 -4.62 -15.43
N ARG A 64 -8.55 -4.60 -16.17
CA ARG A 64 -7.23 -4.18 -15.67
C ARG A 64 -7.09 -2.66 -15.65
N GLU A 65 -6.97 -2.10 -14.46
CA GLU A 65 -6.90 -0.65 -14.27
C GLU A 65 -5.77 -0.19 -13.35
N LEU A 66 -5.59 1.14 -13.24
CA LEU A 66 -4.66 1.76 -12.30
C LEU A 66 -5.30 1.98 -10.92
N TRP A 67 -4.70 1.39 -9.90
CA TRP A 67 -5.12 1.48 -8.51
C TRP A 67 -4.11 2.26 -7.67
N LYS A 68 -4.58 2.89 -6.59
CA LYS A 68 -3.72 3.44 -5.53
C LYS A 68 -4.09 2.88 -4.17
N THR A 69 -3.14 2.85 -3.25
CA THR A 69 -3.35 2.58 -1.82
C THR A 69 -2.50 3.49 -0.94
N ASP A 70 -3.04 3.90 0.19
CA ASP A 70 -2.31 4.53 1.30
C ASP A 70 -1.90 3.50 2.39
N GLY A 71 -2.09 2.20 2.09
CA GLY A 71 -1.93 1.10 3.03
C GLY A 71 -3.22 0.70 3.74
N SER A 72 -4.30 1.47 3.65
CA SER A 72 -5.58 1.14 4.27
C SER A 72 -6.62 0.61 3.26
N ALA A 73 -7.61 -0.14 3.76
CA ALA A 73 -8.73 -0.60 2.93
C ALA A 73 -9.53 0.57 2.33
N ALA A 74 -9.76 1.62 3.13
CA ALA A 74 -10.52 2.80 2.71
C ALA A 74 -9.75 3.63 1.68
N GLY A 75 -8.42 3.70 1.78
CA GLY A 75 -7.57 4.41 0.83
C GLY A 75 -7.14 3.57 -0.38
N THR A 76 -7.57 2.32 -0.49
CA THR A 76 -7.34 1.48 -1.67
C THR A 76 -8.46 1.67 -2.70
N LEU A 77 -8.16 2.46 -3.73
CA LEU A 77 -9.13 3.01 -4.67
C LEU A 77 -8.63 2.95 -6.11
N LEU A 78 -9.55 2.79 -7.06
CA LEU A 78 -9.33 3.02 -8.48
C LEU A 78 -8.94 4.49 -8.70
N VAL A 79 -7.85 4.76 -9.42
CA VAL A 79 -7.37 6.14 -9.66
C VAL A 79 -8.26 6.82 -10.69
N THR A 80 -8.47 6.15 -11.81
CA THR A 80 -9.41 6.48 -12.88
C THR A 80 -9.54 5.26 -13.76
N ASP A 81 -10.65 5.14 -14.48
CA ASP A 81 -10.77 4.25 -15.64
C ASP A 81 -9.82 4.80 -16.72
N VAL A 82 -8.66 4.16 -16.87
CA VAL A 82 -7.64 4.54 -17.86
C VAL A 82 -7.86 3.72 -19.14
N ILE A 83 -8.40 2.51 -19.04
CA ILE A 83 -8.64 1.61 -20.18
C ILE A 83 -10.13 1.60 -20.54
N SER A 84 -10.56 2.68 -21.21
CA SER A 84 -11.91 2.80 -21.77
C SER A 84 -12.31 1.56 -22.58
N GLY A 85 -13.31 0.83 -22.09
CA GLY A 85 -13.91 -0.32 -22.78
C GLY A 85 -13.47 -1.69 -22.28
N ALA A 86 -12.79 -1.77 -21.14
CA ALA A 86 -12.65 -3.02 -20.43
C ALA A 86 -14.05 -3.58 -20.05
N ILE A 87 -14.23 -4.87 -20.32
CA ILE A 87 -15.48 -5.65 -20.23
C ILE A 87 -15.34 -6.73 -19.18
#